data_AF-A0A2H9R753-F1
#
_entry.id   AF-A0A2H9R753-F1
#
_cell.length_a   1.000
_cell.length_b   1.000
_cell.length_c   1.000
_cell.angle_alpha   90.00
_cell.angle_beta   90.00
_cell.angle_gamma   90.00
#
_symmetry.space_group_name_H-M   'P 1'
#
loop_
_entity.id
_entity.type
_entity.pdbx_description
1 polymer ?
#
loop_
_entity_poly.entity_id
_entity_poly.type
_entity_poly.pdbx_seq_one_letter_code
_entity_poly.pdbx_strand_id
1 'polypeptide(L)'
;METEDRIKNSFQNLKKDIESIKKSIDSLKKDDFSKSDGRIFTSKPSVNSDMLDAVKEVFESGIFSNGEKSKDFEESFAKFTGAKYAIAVSNGTAAIEIVLQALGIKEGDEIIVPSYTTMPSIEPIIGVDAKPVFVDIDEFFTINPKKIERMITKKTKGNNSSPFIWKLG
;
A
#
# COMPACT_ATOMS: atom_id res chain seq x y z
N MET A 1 39.24 -26.62 -35.09
CA MET A 1 39.27 -25.99 -33.75
C MET A 1 38.11 -25.03 -33.53
N GLU A 2 37.89 -24.01 -34.37
CA GLU A 2 36.80 -23.02 -34.15
C GLU A 2 35.36 -23.60 -34.12
N THR A 3 35.06 -24.61 -34.94
CA THR A 3 33.71 -25.20 -34.99
C THR A 3 33.37 -25.99 -33.72
N GLU A 4 34.32 -26.71 -33.14
CA GLU A 4 34.10 -27.48 -31.90
C GLU A 4 33.86 -26.57 -30.70
N ASP A 5 34.55 -25.44 -30.63
CA ASP A 5 34.37 -24.47 -29.54
C ASP A 5 33.03 -23.74 -29.63
N ARG A 6 32.56 -23.44 -30.85
CA ARG A 6 31.20 -22.90 -31.06
C ARG A 6 30.12 -23.89 -30.65
N ILE A 7 30.31 -25.17 -30.97
CA ILE A 7 29.40 -26.25 -30.55
C ILE A 7 29.40 -26.37 -29.02
N LYS A 8 30.58 -26.41 -28.37
CA LYS A 8 30.68 -26.48 -26.90
C LYS A 8 30.02 -25.30 -26.21
N ASN A 9 30.23 -24.07 -26.69
CA ASN A 9 29.60 -22.88 -26.13
C ASN A 9 28.07 -22.89 -26.31
N SER A 10 27.58 -23.34 -27.46
CA SER A 10 26.13 -23.49 -27.68
C SER A 10 25.52 -24.51 -26.70
N PHE A 11 26.18 -25.66 -26.47
CA PHE A 11 25.74 -26.64 -25.47
C PHE A 11 25.77 -26.09 -24.04
N GLN A 12 26.75 -25.26 -23.69
CA GLN A 12 26.82 -24.63 -22.36
C GLN A 12 25.68 -23.62 -22.13
N ASN A 13 25.37 -22.81 -23.15
CA ASN A 13 24.25 -21.88 -23.08
C ASN A 13 22.92 -22.62 -22.96
N LEU A 14 22.72 -23.68 -23.75
CA LEU A 14 21.53 -24.53 -23.67
C LEU A 14 21.35 -25.18 -22.29
N LYS A 15 22.45 -25.62 -21.66
CA LYS A 15 22.40 -26.15 -20.28
C LYS A 15 21.94 -25.09 -19.28
N LYS A 16 22.46 -23.86 -19.38
CA LYS A 16 22.03 -22.74 -18.53
C LYS A 16 20.56 -22.40 -18.72
N ASP A 17 20.09 -22.39 -19.97
CA ASP A 17 18.68 -22.10 -20.27
C ASP A 17 17.75 -23.18 -19.70
N ILE A 18 18.12 -24.46 -19.83
CA ILE A 18 17.39 -25.58 -19.23
C ILE A 18 17.34 -25.46 -17.71
N GLU A 19 18.44 -25.04 -17.08
CA GLU A 19 18.52 -24.89 -15.62
C GLU A 19 17.67 -23.71 -15.12
N SER A 20 17.66 -22.60 -15.87
CA SER A 20 16.76 -21.46 -15.64
C SER A 20 15.29 -21.88 -15.74
N ILE A 21 14.93 -22.60 -16.82
CA ILE A 21 13.56 -23.11 -17.03
C ILE A 21 13.15 -24.07 -15.91
N LYS A 22 14.02 -24.99 -15.49
CA LYS A 22 13.75 -25.91 -14.37
C LYS A 22 13.46 -25.13 -13.08
N LYS A 23 14.26 -24.10 -12.79
CA LYS A 23 14.05 -23.24 -11.61
C LYS A 23 12.73 -22.50 -11.67
N SER A 24 12.31 -22.00 -12.83
CA SER A 24 10.99 -21.39 -13.03
C SER A 24 9.85 -22.41 -12.88
N ILE A 25 10.01 -23.63 -13.40
CA ILE A 25 9.01 -24.71 -13.25
C ILE A 25 8.87 -25.11 -11.77
N ASP A 26 9.97 -25.25 -11.04
CA ASP A 26 9.94 -25.60 -9.62
C ASP A 26 9.37 -24.46 -8.75
N SER A 27 9.60 -23.21 -9.16
CA SER A 27 8.91 -22.04 -8.58
C SER A 27 7.40 -22.10 -8.81
N LEU A 28 6.95 -22.43 -10.03
CA LEU A 28 5.52 -22.55 -10.35
C LEU A 28 4.84 -23.69 -9.60
N LYS A 29 5.58 -24.77 -9.28
CA LYS A 29 5.09 -25.85 -8.42
C LYS A 29 4.99 -25.49 -6.94
N LYS A 30 5.54 -24.36 -6.47
CA LYS A 30 5.37 -23.94 -5.06
C LYS A 30 3.97 -23.42 -4.75
N ASP A 31 3.26 -22.90 -5.76
CA ASP A 31 1.84 -22.59 -5.66
C ASP A 31 1.02 -23.88 -5.92
N ASP A 32 1.32 -24.89 -5.11
CA ASP A 32 0.69 -26.18 -5.18
C ASP A 32 -0.69 -26.11 -4.53
N PHE A 33 -1.72 -25.84 -5.33
CA PHE A 33 -3.12 -25.95 -4.91
C PHE A 33 -3.44 -27.35 -4.34
N SER A 34 -2.64 -28.39 -4.64
CA SER A 34 -2.82 -29.73 -4.09
C SER A 34 -2.40 -29.88 -2.62
N LYS A 35 -1.67 -28.89 -2.06
CA LYS A 35 -1.35 -28.83 -0.62
C LYS A 35 -2.38 -28.07 0.22
N SER A 36 -3.39 -27.47 -0.42
CA SER A 36 -4.51 -26.88 0.31
C SER A 36 -5.44 -28.01 0.77
N ASP A 37 -5.95 -27.94 2.00
CA ASP A 37 -6.98 -28.86 2.51
C ASP A 37 -8.37 -28.61 1.86
N GLY A 38 -8.38 -28.09 0.63
CA GLY A 38 -9.57 -27.65 -0.10
C GLY A 38 -10.07 -26.26 0.30
N ARG A 39 -9.47 -25.59 1.29
CA ARG A 39 -9.89 -24.23 1.71
C ARG A 39 -9.33 -23.16 0.77
N ILE A 40 -10.21 -22.30 0.29
CA ILE A 40 -9.87 -21.08 -0.44
C ILE A 40 -9.94 -19.91 0.53
N PHE A 41 -8.79 -19.33 0.84
CA PHE A 41 -8.72 -18.13 1.68
C PHE A 41 -8.93 -16.88 0.82
N THR A 42 -9.76 -15.95 1.29
CA THR A 42 -10.06 -14.70 0.58
C THR A 42 -8.88 -13.71 0.59
N SER A 43 -7.97 -13.82 1.56
CA SER A 43 -6.86 -12.88 1.75
C SER A 43 -5.60 -13.55 2.33
N LYS A 44 -5.05 -14.55 1.64
CA LYS A 44 -3.76 -15.17 2.04
C LYS A 44 -2.59 -14.27 1.62
N PRO A 45 -1.70 -13.85 2.55
CA PRO A 45 -0.55 -13.04 2.17
C PRO A 45 0.45 -13.85 1.34
N SER A 46 1.04 -13.21 0.33
CA SER A 46 2.19 -13.76 -0.39
C SER A 46 3.46 -13.47 0.41
N VAL A 47 4.29 -14.49 0.63
CA VAL A 47 5.57 -14.38 1.33
C VAL A 47 6.62 -15.10 0.50
N ASN A 48 7.74 -14.42 0.23
CA ASN A 48 8.86 -14.96 -0.55
C ASN A 48 10.16 -15.00 0.28
N SER A 49 11.24 -15.53 -0.31
CA SER A 49 12.55 -15.61 0.34
C SER A 49 13.09 -14.24 0.73
N ASP A 50 12.95 -13.25 -0.15
CA ASP A 50 13.53 -11.92 0.03
C ASP A 50 12.93 -11.21 1.25
N MET A 51 11.62 -11.41 1.49
CA MET A 51 10.95 -10.92 2.69
C MET A 51 11.49 -11.60 3.96
N LEU A 52 11.77 -12.91 3.92
CA LEU A 52 12.32 -13.65 5.06
C LEU A 52 13.76 -13.21 5.37
N ASP A 53 14.57 -13.00 4.33
CA ASP A 53 15.94 -12.52 4.47
C ASP A 53 15.96 -11.10 5.05
N ALA A 54 15.09 -10.20 4.59
CA ALA A 54 14.94 -8.86 5.15
C ALA A 54 14.56 -8.87 6.64
N VAL A 55 13.65 -9.77 7.05
CA VAL A 55 13.31 -9.95 8.48
C VAL A 55 14.53 -10.44 9.25
N LYS A 56 15.27 -11.43 8.74
CA LYS A 56 16.46 -11.97 9.39
C LYS A 56 17.52 -10.90 9.64
N GLU A 57 17.77 -10.03 8.66
CA GLU A 57 18.69 -8.90 8.80
C GLU A 57 18.31 -7.97 9.95
N VAL A 58 17.02 -7.68 10.14
CA VAL A 58 16.53 -6.87 11.27
C VAL A 58 16.83 -7.56 12.59
N PHE A 59 16.55 -8.85 12.71
CA PHE A 59 16.85 -9.63 13.92
C PHE A 59 18.36 -9.68 14.23
N GLU A 60 19.20 -9.85 13.21
CA GLU A 60 20.66 -9.85 13.36
C GLU A 60 21.20 -8.47 13.76
N SER A 61 20.58 -7.38 13.28
CA SER A 61 20.97 -6.01 13.64
C SER A 61 20.58 -5.63 15.08
N GLY A 62 19.54 -6.25 15.64
CA GLY A 62 18.96 -5.91 16.95
C GLY A 62 18.21 -4.57 17.00
N ILE A 63 18.06 -3.86 15.88
CA ILE A 63 17.36 -2.57 15.79
C ILE A 63 15.94 -2.80 15.25
N PHE A 64 14.96 -2.87 16.15
CA PHE A 64 13.59 -3.24 15.80
C PHE A 64 12.66 -2.07 15.43
N SER A 65 13.01 -0.85 15.83
CA SER A 65 12.15 0.33 15.66
C SER A 65 12.92 1.48 15.04
N ASN A 66 12.34 2.12 14.02
CA ASN A 66 12.89 3.29 13.34
C ASN A 66 14.33 3.10 12.86
N GLY A 67 14.66 1.89 12.39
CA GLY A 67 15.97 1.55 11.86
C GLY A 67 16.14 1.92 10.39
N GLU A 68 17.30 1.58 9.83
CA GLU A 68 17.65 1.84 8.42
C GLU A 68 16.60 1.30 7.43
N LYS A 69 16.06 0.09 7.70
CA LYS A 69 15.01 -0.51 6.86
C LYS A 69 13.73 0.34 6.75
N SER A 70 13.35 1.08 7.81
CA SER A 70 12.21 1.99 7.76
C SER A 70 12.49 3.19 6.86
N LYS A 71 13.70 3.74 6.96
CA LYS A 71 14.14 4.87 6.13
C LYS A 71 14.25 4.48 4.66
N ASP A 72 14.83 3.33 4.36
CA ASP A 72 14.93 2.80 2.99
C ASP A 72 13.54 2.61 2.36
N PHE A 73 12.59 2.12 3.17
CA PHE A 73 11.20 1.98 2.76
C PHE A 73 10.56 3.34 2.48
N GLU A 74 10.72 4.32 3.35
CA GLU A 74 10.20 5.68 3.15
C GLU A 74 10.74 6.32 1.88
N GLU A 75 12.05 6.27 1.65
CA GLU A 75 12.68 6.83 0.45
C GLU A 75 12.17 6.13 -0.83
N SER A 76 12.10 4.80 -0.80
CA SER A 76 11.59 3.99 -1.91
C SER A 76 10.11 4.25 -2.18
N PHE A 77 9.31 4.40 -1.12
CA PHE A 77 7.86 4.64 -1.22
C PHE A 77 7.54 6.06 -1.70
N ALA A 78 8.30 7.07 -1.25
CA ALA A 78 8.23 8.43 -1.79
C ALA A 78 8.51 8.42 -3.30
N LYS A 79 9.56 7.71 -3.73
CA LYS A 79 9.88 7.54 -5.16
C LYS A 79 8.78 6.80 -5.93
N PHE A 80 8.22 5.74 -5.35
CA PHE A 80 7.15 4.95 -5.97
C PHE A 80 5.86 5.77 -6.20
N THR A 81 5.48 6.57 -5.20
CA THR A 81 4.26 7.42 -5.26
C THR A 81 4.47 8.72 -6.01
N GLY A 82 5.73 9.15 -6.20
CA GLY A 82 6.08 10.48 -6.72
C GLY A 82 5.93 11.61 -5.69
N ALA A 83 5.66 11.27 -4.42
CA ALA A 83 5.61 12.25 -3.34
C ALA A 83 7.01 12.76 -2.99
N LYS A 84 7.09 13.99 -2.47
CA LYS A 84 8.37 14.57 -2.01
C LYS A 84 8.92 13.87 -0.77
N TYR A 85 8.02 13.38 0.09
CA TYR A 85 8.33 12.71 1.35
C TYR A 85 7.34 11.57 1.58
N ALA A 86 7.77 10.55 2.33
CA ALA A 86 6.91 9.51 2.88
C ALA A 86 7.32 9.27 4.34
N ILE A 87 6.37 8.86 5.18
CA ILE A 87 6.58 8.55 6.59
C ILE A 87 5.92 7.20 6.86
N ALA A 88 6.69 6.23 7.35
CA ALA A 88 6.20 4.93 7.75
C ALA A 88 5.56 5.01 9.14
N VAL A 89 4.39 4.41 9.28
CA VAL A 89 3.64 4.36 10.54
C VAL A 89 3.12 2.96 10.79
N SER A 90 2.60 2.71 11.99
CA SER A 90 2.15 1.38 12.43
C SER A 90 0.98 0.81 11.62
N ASN A 91 0.07 1.67 11.14
CA ASN A 91 -1.08 1.28 10.32
C ASN A 91 -1.74 2.49 9.62
N GLY A 92 -2.71 2.22 8.74
CA GLY A 92 -3.44 3.26 8.00
C GLY A 92 -4.30 4.19 8.86
N THR A 93 -4.90 3.70 9.96
CA THR A 93 -5.69 4.51 10.89
C THR A 93 -4.82 5.60 11.52
N ALA A 94 -3.66 5.21 12.07
CA ALA A 94 -2.69 6.14 12.65
C ALA A 94 -2.14 7.13 11.60
N ALA A 95 -1.96 6.67 10.35
CA ALA A 95 -1.55 7.55 9.25
C ALA A 95 -2.54 8.70 9.05
N ILE A 96 -3.83 8.38 8.97
CA ILE A 96 -4.89 9.37 8.78
C ILE A 96 -4.95 10.30 10.00
N GLU A 97 -4.91 9.75 11.21
CA GLU A 97 -5.00 10.54 12.44
C GLU A 97 -3.87 11.57 12.55
N ILE A 98 -2.63 11.15 12.30
CA ILE A 98 -1.45 12.05 12.28
C ILE A 98 -1.64 13.15 11.23
N VAL A 99 -2.16 12.82 10.05
CA VAL A 99 -2.43 13.82 8.99
C VAL A 99 -3.50 14.82 9.44
N LEU A 100 -4.58 14.36 10.08
CA LEU A 100 -5.61 15.26 10.60
C LEU A 100 -5.06 16.22 11.67
N GLN A 101 -4.26 15.70 12.60
CA GLN A 101 -3.58 16.52 13.61
C GLN A 101 -2.61 17.52 12.97
N ALA A 102 -1.81 17.09 11.98
CA ALA A 102 -0.86 17.94 11.27
C ALA A 102 -1.55 19.05 10.46
N LEU A 103 -2.76 18.79 9.95
CA LEU A 103 -3.62 19.79 9.29
C LEU A 103 -4.30 20.76 10.27
N GLY A 104 -4.11 20.57 11.58
CA GLY A 104 -4.72 21.41 12.62
C GLY A 104 -6.23 21.22 12.74
N ILE A 105 -6.74 20.05 12.37
CA ILE A 105 -8.13 19.66 12.63
C ILE A 105 -8.34 19.64 14.15
N LYS A 106 -9.48 20.16 14.57
CA LYS A 106 -9.81 20.33 15.99
C LYS A 106 -11.26 19.95 16.26
N GLU A 107 -11.58 19.94 17.55
CA GLU A 107 -12.92 19.68 18.04
C GLU A 107 -14.00 20.49 17.29
N GLY A 108 -15.02 19.77 16.83
CA GLY A 108 -16.18 20.35 16.16
C GLY A 108 -15.98 20.74 14.69
N ASP A 109 -14.79 20.54 14.12
CA ASP A 109 -14.60 20.55 12.67
C ASP A 109 -15.37 19.37 12.03
N GLU A 110 -15.80 19.54 10.79
CA GLU A 110 -16.58 18.53 10.06
C GLU A 110 -15.75 17.93 8.92
N ILE A 111 -15.65 16.60 8.83
CA ILE A 111 -14.94 15.93 7.73
C ILE A 111 -15.93 15.10 6.93
N ILE A 112 -16.00 15.37 5.63
CA ILE A 112 -16.91 14.66 4.72
C ILE A 112 -16.34 13.28 4.40
N VAL A 113 -17.18 12.25 4.55
CA VAL A 113 -16.83 10.85 4.29
C VAL A 113 -17.96 10.13 3.54
N PRO A 114 -17.66 9.13 2.69
CA PRO A 114 -18.70 8.30 2.10
C PRO A 114 -19.43 7.48 3.17
N SER A 115 -20.75 7.33 2.99
CA SER A 115 -21.61 6.49 3.84
C SER A 115 -21.29 4.99 3.71
N TYR A 116 -20.72 4.57 2.59
CA TYR A 116 -20.20 3.22 2.38
C TYR A 116 -18.69 3.23 2.50
N THR A 117 -18.18 2.90 3.69
CA THR A 117 -16.75 2.85 4.00
C THR A 117 -16.48 1.89 5.16
N THR A 118 -15.21 1.76 5.57
CA THR A 118 -14.80 0.93 6.70
C THR A 118 -14.43 1.80 7.91
N MET A 119 -14.54 1.25 9.12
CA MET A 119 -14.25 2.00 10.36
C MET A 119 -12.90 2.71 10.42
N PRO A 120 -11.78 2.15 9.87
CA PRO A 120 -10.48 2.84 9.85
C PRO A 120 -10.45 4.20 9.16
N SER A 121 -11.43 4.54 8.32
CA SER A 121 -11.54 5.88 7.71
C SER A 121 -12.28 6.89 8.59
N ILE A 122 -13.04 6.42 9.58
CA ILE A 122 -13.91 7.24 10.46
C ILE A 122 -13.27 7.41 11.84
N GLU A 123 -12.71 6.34 12.40
CA GLU A 123 -12.10 6.34 13.73
C GLU A 123 -11.07 7.48 13.92
N PRO A 124 -10.17 7.78 12.97
CA PRO A 124 -9.23 8.90 13.10
C PRO A 124 -9.89 10.27 13.23
N ILE A 125 -11.03 10.46 12.55
CA ILE A 125 -11.80 11.72 12.57
C ILE A 125 -12.35 11.93 13.98
N ILE A 126 -12.90 10.88 14.58
CA ILE A 126 -13.41 10.90 15.95
C ILE A 126 -12.25 11.05 16.94
N GLY A 127 -11.10 10.40 16.68
CA GLY A 127 -9.91 10.47 17.54
C GLY A 127 -9.32 11.87 17.68
N VAL A 128 -9.57 12.76 16.72
CA VAL A 128 -9.19 14.19 16.79
C VAL A 128 -10.37 15.10 17.18
N ASP A 129 -11.42 14.53 17.76
CA ASP A 129 -12.68 15.20 18.18
C ASP A 129 -13.44 15.92 17.05
N ALA A 130 -13.15 15.57 15.80
CA ALA A 130 -13.87 16.06 14.64
C ALA A 130 -15.12 15.20 14.37
N LYS A 131 -16.04 15.78 13.60
CA LYS A 131 -17.33 15.16 13.27
C LYS A 131 -17.32 14.60 11.85
N PRO A 132 -17.47 13.29 11.65
CA PRO A 132 -17.71 12.74 10.32
C PRO A 132 -19.08 13.17 9.79
N VAL A 133 -19.12 13.67 8.56
CA VAL A 133 -20.35 14.03 7.84
C VAL A 133 -20.51 13.09 6.65
N PHE A 134 -21.48 12.19 6.76
CA PHE A 134 -21.69 11.15 5.76
C PHE A 134 -22.40 11.66 4.51
N VAL A 135 -21.88 11.24 3.36
CA VAL A 135 -22.44 11.51 2.04
C VAL A 135 -22.71 10.19 1.34
N ASP A 136 -23.87 10.12 0.69
CA ASP A 136 -24.30 8.94 -0.03
C ASP A 136 -23.38 8.63 -1.22
N ILE A 137 -23.30 7.35 -1.60
CA ILE A 137 -22.43 6.88 -2.69
C ILE A 137 -23.10 7.01 -4.06
N ASP A 138 -22.30 6.80 -5.11
CA ASP A 138 -22.74 6.57 -6.48
C ASP A 138 -22.75 5.08 -6.84
N GLU A 139 -23.11 4.76 -8.09
CA GLU A 139 -23.12 3.38 -8.61
C GLU A 139 -21.74 2.71 -8.63
N PHE A 140 -20.65 3.46 -8.44
CA PHE A 140 -19.28 2.95 -8.40
C PHE A 140 -18.79 2.72 -6.97
N PHE A 141 -19.68 2.80 -5.97
CA PHE A 141 -19.37 2.69 -4.54
C PHE A 141 -18.40 3.77 -4.04
N THR A 142 -18.29 4.88 -4.76
CA THR A 142 -17.49 6.04 -4.34
C THR A 142 -18.39 7.15 -3.84
N ILE A 143 -17.83 8.13 -3.12
CA ILE A 143 -18.61 9.28 -2.65
C ILE A 143 -19.24 10.02 -3.84
N ASN A 144 -20.56 10.23 -3.81
CA ASN A 144 -21.25 10.88 -4.93
C ASN A 144 -20.91 12.38 -4.98
N PRO A 145 -20.16 12.88 -5.98
CA PRO A 145 -19.69 14.27 -5.98
C PRO A 145 -20.84 15.28 -6.04
N LYS A 146 -21.94 14.92 -6.71
CA LYS A 146 -23.15 15.77 -6.83
C LYS A 146 -23.87 15.97 -5.50
N LYS A 147 -23.58 15.14 -4.49
CA LYS A 147 -24.18 15.21 -3.16
C LYS A 147 -23.27 15.90 -2.14
N ILE A 148 -22.04 16.27 -2.51
CA ILE A 148 -21.06 16.86 -1.57
C ILE A 148 -21.36 18.33 -1.29
N GLU A 149 -21.65 19.13 -2.33
CA GLU A 149 -21.78 20.59 -2.22
C GLU A 149 -22.79 21.02 -1.15
N ARG A 150 -23.94 20.34 -1.08
CA ARG A 150 -25.01 20.61 -0.08
C ARG A 150 -24.64 20.24 1.36
N MET A 151 -23.55 19.50 1.57
CA MET A 151 -23.10 19.01 2.87
C MET A 151 -21.98 19.88 3.44
N ILE A 152 -21.45 20.82 2.65
CA ILE A 152 -20.40 21.74 3.08
C ILE A 152 -21.02 22.81 4.00
N THR A 153 -20.40 23.01 5.15
CA THR A 153 -20.73 24.04 6.13
C THR A 153 -19.49 24.89 6.41
N LYS A 154 -19.64 25.94 7.25
CA LYS A 154 -18.49 26.73 7.75
C LYS A 154 -17.51 25.91 8.60
N LYS A 155 -17.95 24.75 9.11
CA LYS A 155 -17.14 23.84 9.93
C LYS A 155 -16.45 22.77 9.08
N THR A 156 -16.84 22.59 7.82
CA THR A 156 -16.25 21.56 6.96
C THR A 156 -14.77 21.82 6.71
N LYS A 157 -13.96 20.79 6.95
CA LYS A 157 -12.54 20.72 6.68
C LYS A 157 -12.25 19.56 5.74
N GLY A 158 -11.25 19.80 4.91
CA GLY A 158 -10.81 18.98 3.78
C GLY A 158 -9.79 19.82 3.02
N ASN A 159 -8.93 19.21 2.21
CA ASN A 159 -7.73 19.86 1.67
C ASN A 159 -7.98 21.29 1.13
N ASN A 160 -7.69 22.29 1.97
CA ASN A 160 -7.80 23.72 1.69
C ASN A 160 -6.52 24.28 1.05
N SER A 161 -5.52 23.45 0.78
CA SER A 161 -4.26 23.90 0.18
C SER A 161 -4.30 23.99 -1.34
N SER A 162 -5.42 23.66 -1.98
CA SER A 162 -5.62 23.94 -3.40
C SER A 162 -7.07 24.38 -3.68
N PRO A 163 -7.31 25.63 -4.13
CA PRO A 163 -8.62 26.08 -4.59
C PRO A 163 -9.11 25.40 -5.88
N PHE A 164 -8.38 24.40 -6.40
CA PHE A 164 -8.63 23.79 -7.71
C PHE A 164 -9.43 22.49 -7.70
N ILE A 165 -9.61 21.79 -6.56
CA ILE A 165 -10.18 20.43 -6.58
C ILE A 165 -11.72 20.41 -6.40
N TRP A 166 -12.33 21.53 -6.03
CA TRP A 166 -13.80 21.64 -5.87
C TRP A 166 -14.49 22.57 -6.87
N LYS A 167 -13.74 23.15 -7.82
CA LYS A 167 -14.33 23.77 -9.01
C LYS A 167 -14.23 22.79 -10.16
N LEU A 168 -15.27 21.97 -10.32
CA LEU A 168 -15.62 21.45 -11.64
C LEU A 168 -15.96 22.66 -12.53
N GLY A 169 -15.06 22.96 -13.45
CA GLY A 169 -15.18 23.96 -14.51
C GLY A 169 -14.10 23.70 -15.55
#